data_AF-A0A6C0LEN8-F1
#
_entry.id   AF-A0A6C0LEN8-F1
#
_cell.length_a   1.000
_cell.length_b   1.000
_cell.length_c   1.000
_cell.angle_alpha   90.00
_cell.angle_beta   90.00
_cell.angle_gamma   90.00
#
_symmetry.space_group_name_H-M   'P 1'
#
loop_
_entity.id
_entity.type
_entity.pdbx_description
1 polymer ?
#
loop_
_entity_poly.entity_id
_entity_poly.type
_entity_poly.pdbx_seq_one_letter_code
_entity_poly.pdbx_strand_id
1 'polypeptide(L)'
;MFYEITAVIIVFLLIIISLIIYIIFSSSDSKSAPPPTPVPEANNKVCLSIDDYNILLDKAKHNKQTERDETVIRDRKVLNDPLYPPLNRSDNKTHSELANNIANRNMYIRTNDVGDTYRLVGYVTNNSDDKDTGNNNWKLFARQKDRHISEFYMKPTDNNNDVKVPITDDIIVGDRLRDIYNIPQQITFKSPMFNKDPYNVVEVPKADLSRSADYL
;
A
#
# COMPACT_ATOMS: atom_id res chain seq x y z
N MET A 1 -61.31 -4.44 42.77
CA MET A 1 -61.19 -4.91 41.36
C MET A 1 -59.73 -5.06 40.92
N PHE A 2 -58.81 -4.13 41.24
CA PHE A 2 -57.39 -4.27 40.87
C PHE A 2 -56.66 -5.45 41.54
N TYR A 3 -56.97 -5.79 42.79
CA TYR A 3 -56.29 -6.87 43.53
C TYR A 3 -56.56 -8.27 42.97
N GLU A 4 -57.77 -8.48 42.42
CA GLU A 4 -58.14 -9.77 41.82
C GLU A 4 -57.44 -9.98 40.49
N ILE A 5 -57.29 -8.92 39.68
CA ILE A 5 -56.56 -8.97 38.40
C ILE A 5 -55.08 -9.26 38.64
N THR A 6 -54.47 -8.65 39.67
CA THR A 6 -53.07 -8.92 40.02
C THR A 6 -52.85 -10.36 40.51
N ALA A 7 -53.80 -10.94 41.25
CA ALA A 7 -53.70 -12.32 41.70
C ALA A 7 -53.75 -13.31 40.52
N VAL A 8 -54.62 -13.08 39.54
CA VAL A 8 -54.74 -13.93 38.34
C VAL A 8 -53.45 -13.90 37.51
N ILE A 9 -52.80 -12.74 37.36
CA ILE A 9 -51.54 -12.60 36.62
C ILE A 9 -50.39 -13.36 37.31
N ILE A 10 -50.32 -13.30 38.65
CA ILE A 10 -49.28 -14.01 39.42
C ILE A 10 -49.46 -15.52 39.29
N VAL A 11 -50.69 -16.03 39.37
CA VAL A 11 -50.96 -17.46 39.19
C VAL A 11 -50.60 -17.92 37.76
N PHE A 12 -50.89 -17.10 36.75
CA PHE A 12 -50.53 -17.42 35.36
C PHE A 12 -49.01 -17.50 35.14
N LEU A 13 -48.24 -16.60 35.77
CA LEU A 13 -46.78 -16.64 35.73
C LEU A 13 -46.20 -17.89 36.41
N LEU A 14 -46.79 -18.33 37.53
CA LEU A 14 -46.35 -19.56 38.21
C LEU A 14 -46.58 -20.82 37.37
N ILE A 15 -47.67 -20.86 36.58
CA ILE A 15 -47.96 -21.96 35.65
C ILE A 15 -46.94 -21.99 34.51
N ILE A 16 -46.54 -20.84 33.97
CA ILE A 16 -45.53 -20.79 32.91
C ILE A 16 -44.17 -21.26 33.42
N ILE A 17 -43.78 -20.83 34.63
CA ILE A 17 -42.51 -21.23 35.24
C ILE A 17 -42.46 -22.74 35.50
N SER A 18 -43.55 -23.35 35.98
CA SER A 18 -43.59 -24.80 36.20
C SER A 18 -43.49 -25.60 34.90
N LEU A 19 -44.07 -25.10 33.81
CA LEU A 19 -44.01 -25.72 32.49
C LEU A 19 -42.59 -25.66 31.90
N ILE A 20 -41.88 -24.53 32.09
CA ILE A 20 -40.47 -24.40 31.68
C ILE A 20 -39.58 -25.37 32.46
N ILE A 21 -39.78 -25.50 33.78
CA ILE A 21 -39.02 -26.45 34.61
C ILE A 21 -39.28 -27.89 34.16
N TYR A 22 -40.53 -28.25 33.84
CA TYR A 22 -40.88 -29.59 33.34
C TYR A 22 -40.18 -29.92 32.02
N ILE A 23 -40.13 -28.98 31.07
CA ILE A 23 -39.44 -29.19 29.77
C ILE A 23 -37.95 -29.44 30.00
N ILE A 24 -37.29 -28.62 30.82
CA ILE A 24 -35.86 -28.77 31.12
C ILE A 24 -35.59 -30.12 31.78
N PHE A 25 -36.41 -30.55 32.74
CA PHE A 25 -36.20 -31.82 33.45
C PHE A 25 -36.52 -33.05 32.59
N SER A 26 -37.48 -32.97 31.65
CA SER A 26 -37.76 -34.06 30.71
C SER A 26 -36.63 -34.26 29.69
N SER A 27 -35.81 -33.24 29.44
CA SER A 27 -34.71 -33.30 28.48
C SER A 27 -33.44 -33.95 29.03
N SER A 28 -33.36 -34.18 30.34
CA SER A 28 -32.15 -34.72 30.99
C SER A 28 -32.05 -36.25 31.06
N ASP A 29 -33.11 -36.99 30.76
CA ASP A 29 -33.10 -38.46 30.80
C ASP A 29 -32.97 -39.10 29.41
N SER A 30 -31.78 -38.96 28.81
CA SER A 30 -31.24 -39.98 27.90
C SER A 30 -29.72 -39.87 27.80
N LYS A 31 -29.02 -40.38 28.82
CA LYS A 31 -27.61 -40.76 28.69
C LYS A 31 -27.48 -42.27 28.87
N SER A 32 -27.68 -43.01 27.78
CA SER A 32 -27.18 -44.38 27.63
C SER A 32 -25.89 -44.36 26.80
N ALA A 33 -24.94 -45.20 27.21
CA ALA A 33 -23.59 -45.32 26.66
C ALA A 33 -23.57 -45.65 25.15
N PRO A 34 -22.50 -45.30 24.41
CA PRO A 34 -22.42 -45.58 22.98
C PRO A 34 -22.29 -47.09 22.70
N PRO A 35 -23.13 -47.68 21.82
CA PRO A 35 -22.93 -49.03 21.30
C PRO A 35 -21.75 -49.09 20.32
N PRO A 36 -21.18 -50.29 20.06
CA PRO A 36 -19.99 -50.45 19.22
C PRO A 36 -20.23 -49.99 17.78
N THR A 37 -19.17 -49.47 17.17
CA THR A 37 -19.10 -48.96 15.79
C THR A 37 -19.70 -49.94 14.78
N PRO A 38 -20.76 -49.55 14.04
CA PRO A 38 -21.23 -50.34 12.91
C PRO A 38 -20.28 -50.12 11.72
N VAL A 39 -19.90 -51.25 11.10
CA VAL A 39 -19.27 -51.36 9.78
C VAL A 39 -20.12 -50.57 8.77
N PRO A 40 -19.53 -49.83 7.80
CA PRO A 40 -20.30 -49.00 6.90
C PRO A 40 -21.17 -49.88 5.99
N GLU A 41 -22.44 -50.00 6.37
CA GLU A 41 -23.50 -50.47 5.49
C GLU A 41 -23.58 -49.48 4.33
N ALA A 42 -23.46 -49.98 3.10
CA ALA A 42 -23.57 -49.18 1.90
C ALA A 42 -24.99 -48.60 1.83
N ASN A 43 -25.15 -47.37 2.35
CA ASN A 43 -26.41 -46.66 2.36
C ASN A 43 -26.82 -46.34 0.92
N ASN A 44 -27.74 -47.13 0.36
CA ASN A 44 -28.48 -46.87 -0.88
C ASN A 44 -29.43 -45.66 -0.75
N LYS A 45 -29.00 -44.57 -0.08
CA LYS A 45 -29.76 -43.33 0.03
C LYS A 45 -29.26 -42.37 -1.04
N VAL A 46 -30.14 -42.03 -1.98
CA VAL A 46 -29.87 -41.09 -3.08
C VAL A 46 -29.59 -39.66 -2.56
N CYS A 47 -30.06 -39.35 -1.35
CA CYS A 47 -29.86 -38.05 -0.72
C CYS A 47 -29.04 -38.17 0.58
N LEU A 48 -28.17 -37.20 0.79
CA LEU A 48 -27.35 -37.06 2.00
C LEU A 48 -28.24 -36.70 3.21
N SER A 49 -27.96 -37.26 4.39
CA SER A 49 -28.61 -36.83 5.64
C SER A 49 -28.19 -35.40 5.99
N ILE A 50 -29.04 -34.68 6.73
CA ILE A 50 -28.72 -33.33 7.21
C ILE A 50 -27.47 -33.34 8.12
N ASP A 51 -27.30 -34.40 8.91
CA ASP A 51 -26.16 -34.56 9.81
C ASP A 51 -24.86 -34.81 9.04
N ASP A 52 -24.92 -35.68 8.02
CA ASP A 52 -23.81 -35.95 7.11
C ASP A 52 -23.42 -34.69 6.33
N TYR A 53 -24.40 -33.89 5.92
CA TYR A 53 -24.17 -32.61 5.24
C TYR A 53 -23.42 -31.63 6.15
N ASN A 54 -23.84 -31.51 7.40
CA ASN A 54 -23.20 -30.63 8.37
C ASN A 54 -21.76 -31.07 8.67
N ILE A 55 -21.50 -32.37 8.79
CA ILE A 55 -20.15 -32.93 8.97
C ILE A 55 -19.25 -32.58 7.78
N LEU A 56 -19.75 -32.72 6.55
CA LEU A 56 -18.98 -32.36 5.35
C LEU A 56 -18.72 -30.86 5.24
N LEU A 57 -19.71 -30.04 5.61
CA LEU A 57 -19.60 -28.59 5.62
C LEU A 57 -18.53 -28.12 6.61
N ASP A 58 -18.49 -28.71 7.81
CA ASP A 58 -17.49 -28.35 8.82
C ASP A 58 -16.08 -28.85 8.45
N LYS A 59 -15.95 -30.03 7.84
CA LYS A 59 -14.68 -30.48 7.26
C LYS A 59 -14.19 -29.54 6.16
N ALA A 60 -15.08 -29.09 5.27
CA ALA A 60 -14.73 -28.15 4.21
C ALA A 60 -14.29 -26.78 4.75
N LYS A 61 -14.94 -26.27 5.81
CA LYS A 61 -14.54 -25.04 6.50
C LYS A 61 -13.17 -25.18 7.16
N HIS A 62 -12.92 -26.29 7.87
CA HIS A 62 -11.63 -26.55 8.49
C HIS A 62 -10.51 -26.64 7.46
N ASN A 63 -10.70 -27.38 6.37
CA ASN A 63 -9.70 -27.51 5.30
C ASN A 63 -9.38 -26.15 4.67
N LYS A 64 -10.39 -25.31 4.43
CA LYS A 64 -10.21 -23.95 3.89
C LYS A 64 -9.47 -23.02 4.86
N GLN A 65 -9.66 -23.21 6.16
CA GLN A 65 -8.93 -22.48 7.18
C GLN A 65 -7.46 -22.92 7.22
N THR A 66 -7.20 -24.22 7.22
CA THR A 66 -5.85 -24.79 7.17
C THR A 66 -5.08 -24.34 5.91
N GLU A 67 -5.72 -24.34 4.75
CA GLU A 67 -5.11 -23.89 3.48
C GLU A 67 -4.73 -22.40 3.50
N ARG A 68 -5.58 -21.55 4.13
CA ARG A 68 -5.25 -20.14 4.36
C ARG A 68 -4.07 -19.98 5.31
N ASP A 69 -4.05 -20.74 6.40
CA ASP A 69 -2.99 -20.65 7.40
C ASP A 69 -1.64 -21.11 6.79
N GLU A 70 -1.63 -22.18 6.00
CA GLU A 70 -0.45 -22.64 5.25
C GLU A 70 0.03 -21.61 4.23
N THR A 71 -0.89 -20.97 3.51
CA THR A 71 -0.60 -19.88 2.57
C THR A 71 0.08 -18.71 3.26
N VAL A 72 -0.48 -18.26 4.40
CA VAL A 72 0.09 -17.17 5.20
C VAL A 72 1.47 -17.53 5.73
N ILE A 73 1.68 -18.77 6.20
CA ILE A 73 2.98 -19.24 6.68
C ILE A 73 4.00 -19.26 5.54
N ARG A 74 3.62 -19.77 4.36
CA ARG A 74 4.48 -19.80 3.17
C ARG A 74 4.89 -18.40 2.74
N ASP A 75 3.94 -17.47 2.66
CA ASP A 75 4.21 -16.08 2.25
C ASP A 75 5.17 -15.39 3.24
N ARG A 76 5.00 -15.63 4.55
CA ARG A 76 5.94 -15.11 5.57
C ARG A 76 7.36 -15.67 5.45
N LYS A 77 7.51 -16.93 5.02
CA LYS A 77 8.85 -17.53 4.82
C LYS A 77 9.60 -16.85 3.68
N VAL A 78 8.90 -16.49 2.61
CA VAL A 78 9.49 -15.75 1.47
C VAL A 78 9.97 -14.37 1.91
N LEU A 79 9.21 -13.66 2.75
CA LEU A 79 9.61 -12.35 3.25
C LEU A 79 10.83 -12.37 4.19
N ASN A 80 11.08 -13.50 4.86
CA ASN A 80 12.17 -13.68 5.81
C ASN A 80 13.40 -14.37 5.20
N ASP A 81 13.36 -14.75 3.93
CA ASP A 81 14.44 -15.44 3.25
C ASP A 81 15.58 -14.44 2.93
N PRO A 82 16.82 -14.65 3.43
CA PRO A 82 17.94 -13.77 3.14
C PRO A 82 18.37 -13.76 1.67
N LEU A 83 17.93 -14.73 0.87
CA LEU A 83 18.17 -14.80 -0.57
C LEU A 83 17.02 -14.19 -1.39
N TYR A 84 15.99 -13.67 -0.74
CA TYR A 84 14.84 -13.02 -1.37
C TYR A 84 14.78 -11.51 -1.01
N PRO A 85 14.56 -10.63 -2.00
CA PRO A 85 14.44 -10.91 -3.42
C PRO A 85 15.79 -11.34 -4.05
N PRO A 86 15.78 -12.11 -5.14
CA PRO A 86 17.01 -12.52 -5.83
C PRO A 86 17.85 -11.30 -6.21
N LEU A 87 19.17 -11.42 -6.07
CA LEU A 87 20.13 -10.41 -6.50
C LEU A 87 19.77 -9.92 -7.93
N ASN A 88 19.66 -8.60 -8.08
CA ASN A 88 19.35 -7.89 -9.33
C ASN A 88 17.91 -8.02 -9.89
N ARG A 89 16.92 -8.52 -9.14
CA ARG A 89 15.50 -8.50 -9.60
C ARG A 89 14.64 -7.37 -9.04
N SER A 90 14.99 -6.77 -7.91
CA SER A 90 14.27 -5.62 -7.32
C SER A 90 15.10 -4.95 -6.22
N ASP A 91 14.82 -3.66 -5.91
CA ASP A 91 15.43 -2.97 -4.76
C ASP A 91 14.97 -3.61 -3.44
N ASN A 92 15.92 -4.00 -2.59
CA ASN A 92 15.70 -4.53 -1.24
C ASN A 92 14.90 -3.56 -0.36
N LYS A 93 15.00 -2.25 -0.61
CA LYS A 93 14.31 -1.22 0.16
C LYS A 93 12.81 -1.25 -0.06
N THR A 94 12.34 -1.31 -1.31
CA THR A 94 10.90 -1.42 -1.60
C THR A 94 10.27 -2.68 -1.02
N HIS A 95 11.00 -3.80 -1.07
CA HIS A 95 10.56 -5.06 -0.50
C HIS A 95 10.43 -5.01 1.02
N SER A 96 11.43 -4.47 1.72
CA SER A 96 11.40 -4.33 3.18
C SER A 96 10.33 -3.33 3.65
N GLU A 97 10.11 -2.24 2.92
CA GLU A 97 9.01 -1.30 3.18
C GLU A 97 7.63 -1.96 2.97
N LEU A 98 7.46 -2.76 1.93
CA LEU A 98 6.23 -3.53 1.69
C LEU A 98 5.97 -4.54 2.83
N ALA A 99 7.00 -5.30 3.22
CA ALA A 99 6.90 -6.26 4.33
C ALA A 99 6.49 -5.56 5.64
N ASN A 100 7.11 -4.41 5.94
CA ASN A 100 6.76 -3.58 7.10
C ASN A 100 5.33 -3.03 7.03
N ASN A 101 4.88 -2.59 5.86
CA ASN A 101 3.53 -2.09 5.65
C ASN A 101 2.47 -3.18 5.81
N ILE A 102 2.72 -4.39 5.29
CA ILE A 102 1.87 -5.56 5.50
C ILE A 102 1.82 -5.94 6.98
N ALA A 103 2.97 -5.98 7.66
CA ALA A 103 3.06 -6.29 9.09
C ALA A 103 2.29 -5.27 9.96
N ASN A 104 2.41 -3.99 9.63
CA ASN A 104 1.78 -2.89 10.36
C ASN A 104 0.35 -2.57 9.87
N ARG A 105 -0.18 -3.34 8.91
CA ARG A 105 -1.49 -3.09 8.24
C ARG A 105 -1.64 -1.70 7.63
N ASN A 106 -0.53 -1.05 7.29
CA ASN A 106 -0.53 0.21 6.58
C ASN A 106 -0.64 -0.08 5.08
N MET A 107 -1.80 0.19 4.48
CA MET A 107 -2.06 -0.11 3.05
C MET A 107 -1.44 0.90 2.06
N TYR A 108 -0.62 1.84 2.54
CA TYR A 108 0.06 2.80 1.68
C TYR A 108 1.34 2.18 1.12
N ILE A 109 1.20 1.47 -0.01
CA ILE A 109 2.33 0.98 -0.80
C ILE A 109 2.68 2.06 -1.83
N ARG A 110 3.89 2.62 -1.73
CA ARG A 110 4.44 3.47 -2.80
C ARG A 110 4.87 2.53 -3.92
N THR A 111 4.09 2.46 -5.00
CA THR A 111 4.36 1.54 -6.12
C THR A 111 5.52 1.99 -7.01
N ASN A 112 6.10 3.16 -6.74
CA ASN A 112 7.30 3.64 -7.39
C ASN A 112 8.40 3.76 -6.34
N ASP A 113 9.50 3.05 -6.58
CA ASP A 113 10.77 3.31 -5.91
C ASP A 113 11.25 4.68 -6.38
N VAL A 114 10.89 5.71 -5.65
CA VAL A 114 11.45 7.04 -5.88
C VAL A 114 12.19 7.39 -4.60
N GLY A 115 13.45 6.99 -4.57
CA GLY A 115 14.47 7.90 -4.05
C GLY A 115 14.38 9.19 -4.88
N ASP A 116 13.36 10.01 -4.62
CA ASP A 116 13.04 11.24 -5.34
C ASP A 116 13.97 12.36 -4.88
N THR A 117 15.26 12.06 -4.98
CA THR A 117 16.35 12.97 -4.71
C THR A 117 16.58 13.79 -5.95
N TYR A 118 16.75 15.09 -5.76
CA TYR A 118 17.14 15.99 -6.82
C TYR A 118 18.43 15.53 -7.50
N ARG A 119 18.36 15.33 -8.81
CA ARG A 119 19.50 14.95 -9.65
C ARG A 119 19.80 16.04 -10.65
N LEU A 120 21.07 16.13 -11.06
CA LEU A 120 21.48 17.04 -12.12
C LEU A 120 20.89 16.57 -13.44
N VAL A 121 20.09 17.40 -14.09
CA VAL A 121 19.46 17.09 -15.38
C VAL A 121 20.02 17.90 -16.54
N GLY A 122 20.64 19.04 -16.24
CA GLY A 122 21.21 19.88 -17.28
C GLY A 122 22.08 21.00 -16.73
N TYR A 123 22.86 21.57 -17.63
CA TYR A 123 23.53 22.83 -17.43
C TYR A 123 22.78 23.91 -18.19
N VAL A 124 22.66 25.08 -17.57
CA VAL A 124 21.88 26.21 -18.10
C VAL A 124 22.82 27.40 -18.19
N THR A 125 23.04 27.88 -19.40
CA THR A 125 24.05 28.93 -19.69
C THR A 125 23.41 30.08 -20.44
N ASN A 126 23.68 31.30 -19.98
CA ASN A 126 23.33 32.52 -20.72
C ASN A 126 24.56 33.06 -21.47
N ASN A 127 24.33 33.54 -22.69
CA ASN A 127 25.35 34.18 -23.51
C ASN A 127 25.34 35.72 -23.40
N SER A 128 24.60 36.29 -22.44
CA SER A 128 24.54 37.73 -22.20
C SER A 128 25.84 38.28 -21.60
N ASP A 129 26.17 39.53 -21.93
CA ASP A 129 27.31 40.24 -21.35
C ASP A 129 27.08 40.62 -19.88
N ASP A 130 25.82 40.86 -19.50
CA ASP A 130 25.43 41.13 -18.11
C ASP A 130 25.54 39.86 -17.27
N LYS A 131 26.16 39.96 -16.09
CA LYS A 131 26.36 38.83 -15.17
C LYS A 131 25.23 38.73 -14.15
N ASP A 132 24.60 37.56 -14.11
CA ASP A 132 23.71 37.13 -13.04
C ASP A 132 24.42 36.99 -11.70
N THR A 133 23.62 36.84 -10.64
CA THR A 133 24.04 36.36 -9.32
C THR A 133 24.85 35.04 -9.38
N GLY A 134 24.65 34.23 -10.42
CA GLY A 134 25.34 32.96 -10.66
C GLY A 134 26.42 32.97 -11.75
N ASN A 135 26.88 34.15 -12.22
CA ASN A 135 27.88 34.29 -13.30
C ASN A 135 27.45 33.58 -14.61
N ASN A 136 26.15 33.67 -14.94
CA ASN A 136 25.49 33.18 -16.16
C ASN A 136 25.53 31.65 -16.38
N ASN A 137 26.11 30.89 -15.44
CA ASN A 137 26.28 29.45 -15.55
C ASN A 137 25.62 28.74 -14.37
N TRP A 138 24.59 27.97 -14.65
CA TRP A 138 23.74 27.33 -13.66
C TRP A 138 23.66 25.82 -13.88
N LYS A 139 23.46 25.09 -12.79
CA LYS A 139 23.17 23.65 -12.78
C LYS A 139 21.69 23.47 -12.49
N LEU A 140 20.97 22.81 -13.39
CA LEU A 140 19.55 22.49 -13.24
C LEU A 140 19.40 21.12 -12.59
N PHE A 141 18.72 21.11 -11.44
CA PHE A 141 18.35 19.90 -10.74
C PHE A 141 16.86 19.66 -10.85
N ALA A 142 16.47 18.40 -10.98
CA ALA A 142 15.07 18.01 -11.03
C ALA A 142 14.82 16.73 -10.23
N ARG A 143 13.58 16.58 -9.77
CA ARG A 143 13.05 15.35 -9.19
C ARG A 143 11.63 15.11 -9.68
N GLN A 144 11.21 13.86 -9.73
CA GLN A 144 9.89 13.47 -10.21
C GLN A 144 8.94 13.27 -9.03
N LYS A 145 8.22 14.33 -8.68
CA LYS A 145 7.25 14.32 -7.57
C LYS A 145 6.06 13.40 -7.84
N ASP A 146 5.55 13.42 -9.06
CA ASP A 146 4.40 12.64 -9.51
C ASP A 146 4.58 12.23 -10.98
N ARG A 147 3.68 11.40 -11.52
CA ARG A 147 3.74 10.88 -12.89
C ARG A 147 3.79 11.97 -13.96
N HIS A 148 3.21 13.13 -13.69
CA HIS A 148 3.13 14.26 -14.64
C HIS A 148 3.70 15.56 -14.07
N ILE A 149 4.30 15.53 -12.88
CA ILE A 149 4.78 16.72 -12.18
C ILE A 149 6.19 16.46 -11.66
N SER A 150 7.11 17.31 -12.10
CA SER A 150 8.49 17.36 -11.62
C SER A 150 8.75 18.69 -10.91
N GLU A 151 9.61 18.65 -9.90
CA GLU A 151 10.09 19.86 -9.22
C GLU A 151 11.51 20.16 -9.67
N PHE A 152 11.79 21.45 -9.90
CA PHE A 152 13.06 21.92 -10.43
C PHE A 152 13.67 22.97 -9.50
N TYR A 153 14.99 22.95 -9.37
CA TYR A 153 15.73 24.08 -8.81
C TYR A 153 17.05 24.27 -9.56
N MET A 154 17.58 25.48 -9.47
CA MET A 154 18.88 25.83 -10.03
C MET A 154 19.84 26.25 -8.93
N LYS A 155 21.12 25.89 -9.13
CA LYS A 155 22.23 26.36 -8.29
C LYS A 155 23.35 26.87 -9.20
N PRO A 156 24.11 27.89 -8.79
CA PRO A 156 25.24 28.36 -9.59
C PRO A 156 26.28 27.26 -9.78
N THR A 157 27.03 27.36 -10.86
CA THR A 157 28.10 26.37 -11.15
C THR A 157 29.26 26.54 -10.19
N ASP A 158 29.57 27.78 -9.81
CA ASP A 158 30.51 28.10 -8.75
C ASP A 158 29.94 27.69 -7.39
N ASN A 159 30.69 26.84 -6.67
CA ASN A 159 30.29 26.32 -5.37
C ASN A 159 30.51 27.33 -4.23
N ASN A 160 31.12 28.49 -4.50
CA ASN A 160 31.31 29.54 -3.49
C ASN A 160 29.99 30.17 -3.04
N ASN A 161 28.95 30.12 -3.89
CA ASN A 161 27.61 30.64 -3.59
C ASN A 161 26.62 29.48 -3.42
N ASP A 162 26.15 29.20 -2.19
CA ASP A 162 25.12 28.18 -1.92
C ASP A 162 23.69 28.73 -2.14
N VAL A 163 23.47 29.40 -3.27
CA VAL A 163 22.14 29.90 -3.63
C VAL A 163 21.37 28.82 -4.37
N LYS A 164 20.20 28.44 -3.83
CA LYS A 164 19.27 27.51 -4.46
C LYS A 164 18.01 28.27 -4.84
N VAL A 165 17.74 28.36 -6.13
CA VAL A 165 16.57 29.05 -6.66
C VAL A 165 15.56 28.00 -7.12
N PRO A 166 14.42 27.82 -6.44
CA PRO A 166 13.37 26.94 -6.93
C PRO A 166 12.78 27.53 -8.22
N ILE A 167 12.58 26.67 -9.22
CA ILE A 167 11.99 27.09 -10.49
C ILE A 167 10.50 26.75 -10.44
N THR A 168 9.68 27.78 -10.21
CA THR A 168 8.23 27.69 -10.23
C THR A 168 7.66 28.24 -11.53
N ASP A 169 6.41 27.87 -11.83
CA ASP A 169 5.68 28.33 -13.02
C ASP A 169 5.68 29.86 -13.17
N ASP A 170 5.71 30.61 -12.07
CA ASP A 170 5.65 32.07 -12.07
C ASP A 170 6.96 32.74 -12.51
N ILE A 171 8.08 32.00 -12.38
CA ILE A 171 9.42 32.50 -12.71
C ILE A 171 9.74 32.22 -14.18
N ILE A 172 9.09 31.25 -14.82
CA ILE A 172 9.35 30.91 -16.23
C ILE A 172 8.50 31.78 -17.14
N VAL A 173 9.11 32.31 -18.21
CA VAL A 173 8.39 32.95 -19.32
C VAL A 173 8.28 31.95 -20.46
N GLY A 174 7.05 31.61 -20.85
CA GLY A 174 6.77 30.65 -21.94
C GLY A 174 6.39 29.24 -21.46
N ASP A 175 6.94 28.22 -22.11
CA ASP A 175 6.61 26.82 -21.84
C ASP A 175 7.12 26.38 -20.46
N ARG A 176 6.21 25.82 -19.67
CA ARG A 176 6.46 25.48 -18.26
C ARG A 176 7.25 24.18 -18.14
N LEU A 177 8.22 24.17 -17.23
CA LEU A 177 8.97 22.98 -16.83
C LEU A 177 8.11 22.09 -15.93
N ARG A 178 7.34 21.19 -16.55
CA ARG A 178 6.48 20.24 -15.81
C ARG A 178 7.06 18.84 -15.77
N ASP A 179 7.78 18.45 -16.81
CA ASP A 179 8.26 17.10 -17.01
C ASP A 179 9.79 17.09 -17.17
N ILE A 180 10.44 16.18 -16.43
CA ILE A 180 11.87 15.93 -16.51
C ILE A 180 12.30 15.32 -17.86
N TYR A 181 11.39 14.65 -18.55
CA TYR A 181 11.67 14.03 -19.85
C TYR A 181 11.56 15.02 -21.01
N ASN A 182 10.84 16.14 -20.83
CA ASN A 182 10.58 17.13 -21.87
C ASN A 182 11.03 18.52 -21.41
N ILE A 183 12.35 18.73 -21.35
CA ILE A 183 12.93 20.03 -21.00
C ILE A 183 13.17 20.81 -22.31
N PRO A 184 12.68 22.06 -22.43
CA PRO A 184 12.94 22.87 -23.60
C PRO A 184 14.42 23.25 -23.69
N GLN A 185 14.94 23.36 -24.92
CA GLN A 185 16.33 23.74 -25.17
C GLN A 185 16.66 25.17 -24.72
N GLN A 186 15.65 26.03 -24.60
CA GLN A 186 15.80 27.40 -24.15
C GLN A 186 14.75 27.74 -23.10
N ILE A 187 15.19 28.41 -22.04
CA ILE A 187 14.31 28.86 -20.94
C ILE A 187 14.58 30.34 -20.69
N THR A 188 13.50 31.10 -20.52
CA THR A 188 13.57 32.51 -20.12
C THR A 188 12.96 32.68 -18.74
N PHE A 189 13.54 33.56 -17.93
CA PHE A 189 13.12 33.75 -16.54
C PHE A 189 12.68 35.19 -16.27
N LYS A 190 11.71 35.32 -15.36
CA LYS A 190 11.19 36.57 -14.80
C LYS A 190 11.53 36.63 -13.31
N SER A 191 12.80 36.63 -12.98
CA SER A 191 13.29 36.79 -11.61
C SER A 191 14.43 37.80 -11.59
N PRO A 192 14.55 38.66 -10.56
CA PRO A 192 15.68 39.56 -10.42
C PRO A 192 17.03 38.85 -10.25
N MET A 193 17.03 37.55 -9.95
CA MET A 193 18.23 36.72 -9.80
C MET A 193 18.78 36.19 -11.14
N PHE A 194 18.00 36.31 -12.21
CA PHE A 194 18.31 35.85 -13.55
C PHE A 194 18.19 37.00 -14.55
N ASN A 195 18.96 36.91 -15.62
CA ASN A 195 18.87 37.78 -16.76
C ASN A 195 17.57 37.52 -17.52
N LYS A 196 17.13 38.55 -18.25
CA LYS A 196 15.92 38.49 -19.09
C LYS A 196 16.16 37.76 -20.41
N ASP A 197 17.43 37.55 -20.77
CA ASP A 197 17.83 36.88 -21.99
C ASP A 197 17.61 35.36 -21.90
N PRO A 198 17.36 34.67 -23.02
CA PRO A 198 17.15 33.23 -23.04
C PRO A 198 18.41 32.47 -22.63
N TYR A 199 18.24 31.53 -21.71
CA TYR A 199 19.28 30.59 -21.32
C TYR A 199 19.20 29.35 -22.19
N ASN A 200 20.35 28.89 -22.67
CA ASN A 200 20.47 27.61 -23.35
C ASN A 200 20.60 26.48 -22.33
N VAL A 201 19.84 25.42 -22.52
CA VAL A 201 19.87 24.22 -21.69
C VAL A 201 20.61 23.12 -22.43
N VAL A 202 21.65 22.60 -21.80
CA VAL A 202 22.37 21.40 -22.25
C VAL A 202 21.98 20.27 -21.31
N GLU A 203 21.16 19.35 -21.82
CA GLU A 203 20.73 18.18 -21.05
C GLU A 203 21.91 17.23 -20.81
N VAL A 204 21.99 16.72 -19.58
CA VAL A 204 22.90 15.60 -19.25
C VAL A 204 22.25 14.32 -19.75
N PRO A 205 22.99 13.41 -20.42
CA PRO A 205 22.44 12.15 -20.89
C PRO A 205 21.78 11.38 -19.73
N LYS A 206 20.49 11.10 -19.91
CA LYS A 206 19.67 10.38 -18.95
C LYS A 206 20.01 8.90 -19.08
N ALA A 207 20.78 8.33 -18.14
CA ALA A 207 20.78 6.86 -18.02
C ALA A 207 19.35 6.44 -17.63
N ASP A 208 18.85 5.34 -18.22
CA ASP A 208 17.46 4.87 -18.08
C ASP A 208 16.98 4.94 -16.62
N LEU A 209 16.09 5.90 -16.36
CA LEU A 209 15.65 6.34 -15.03
C LEU A 209 14.71 5.36 -14.33
N SER A 210 14.41 4.22 -14.97
CA SER A 210 13.60 3.13 -14.43
C SER A 210 14.42 2.07 -13.68
N ARG A 211 15.75 2.10 -13.82
CA ARG A 211 16.65 1.19 -13.11
C ARG A 211 17.38 1.96 -12.01
N SER A 212 16.90 1.81 -10.78
CA SER A 212 17.62 2.25 -9.56
C SER A 212 18.86 1.38 -9.25
N ALA A 213 19.24 0.47 -10.15
CA ALA A 213 20.49 -0.27 -10.08
C ALA A 213 21.53 0.42 -10.99
N ASP A 214 22.72 0.65 -10.43
CA ASP A 214 23.93 1.13 -11.11
C ASP A 214 24.16 2.64 -11.11
N TYR A 215 24.29 3.20 -9.90
CA TYR A 215 25.40 4.13 -9.68
C TYR A 215 26.23 3.60 -8.50
N LEU A 216 27.41 3.05 -8.85
CA LEU A 216 28.52 2.80 -7.92
C LEU A 216 28.99 4.11 -7.28
#